data_AF-A0A7Y3P567-F1
#
_entry.id   AF-A0A7Y3P567-F1
#
_cell.length_a   1.000
_cell.length_b   1.000
_cell.length_c   1.000
_cell.angle_alpha   90.00
_cell.angle_beta   90.00
_cell.angle_gamma   90.00
#
_symmetry.space_group_name_H-M   'P 1'
#
loop_
_entity.id
_entity.type
_entity.pdbx_description
1 polymer ?
#
loop_
_entity_poly.entity_id
_entity_poly.type
_entity_poly.pdbx_seq_one_letter_code
_entity_poly.pdbx_strand_id
1 'polypeptide(L)'
;MKMPGDPDPLYVAARAALLDTLDALREHHDALVLVGAQAVYVHTGATTLSVAEYTTDADFCIALDLLTDSPLLADCLLANGYEIGTNPGSWISPRGITVDLMVPEVLAGAGSRGARLGPHGNRAARRAKGLEASLLDRQRTVITALEPSDERSVEIWVAGPSALLIAKIHKINERLDSPDRLNDKDALDVLRLLQSVSTNSLSNRLNELRTSDLAGDATAQAIDVLPALFGQSDSPGTRMAVRAAGEQSLDTIIAASLVALVEDLVDELAI
;
A
#
# COMPACT_ATOMS: atom_id res chain seq x y z
N MET A 1 -11.94 17.88 21.98
CA MET A 1 -13.16 17.09 21.73
C MET A 1 -13.12 16.75 20.24
N LYS A 2 -12.99 15.47 19.86
CA LYS A 2 -12.85 15.04 18.46
C LYS A 2 -14.11 15.47 17.70
N MET A 3 -13.99 16.29 16.66
CA MET A 3 -15.14 16.65 15.84
C MET A 3 -15.47 15.48 14.89
N PRO A 4 -16.74 15.25 14.55
CA PRO A 4 -17.11 14.30 13.52
C PRO A 4 -16.39 14.66 12.21
N GLY A 5 -15.57 13.75 11.68
CA GLY A 5 -14.76 13.95 10.48
C GLY A 5 -13.26 14.18 10.71
N ASP A 6 -12.82 14.39 11.96
CA ASP A 6 -11.38 14.50 12.26
C ASP A 6 -10.67 13.14 12.05
N PRO A 7 -9.46 13.12 11.44
CA PRO A 7 -8.68 11.90 11.28
C PRO A 7 -8.44 11.17 12.60
N ASP A 8 -8.27 9.85 12.54
CA ASP A 8 -7.90 9.09 13.71
C ASP A 8 -6.53 9.52 14.27
N PRO A 9 -6.35 9.72 15.59
CA PRO A 9 -5.06 10.11 16.17
C PRO A 9 -3.91 9.16 15.80
N LEU A 10 -4.18 7.86 15.63
CA LEU A 10 -3.16 6.91 15.19
C LEU A 10 -2.79 7.12 13.72
N TYR A 11 -3.76 7.51 12.87
CA TYR A 11 -3.46 7.90 11.49
C TYR A 11 -2.68 9.21 11.43
N VAL A 12 -3.01 10.21 12.26
CA VAL A 12 -2.21 11.45 12.37
C VAL A 12 -0.77 11.12 12.76
N ALA A 13 -0.57 10.26 13.76
CA ALA A 13 0.76 9.81 14.18
C ALA A 13 1.49 9.03 13.07
N ALA A 14 0.78 8.18 12.32
CA ALA A 14 1.34 7.43 11.19
C ALA A 14 1.73 8.34 10.02
N ARG A 15 0.95 9.39 9.75
CA ARG A 15 1.31 10.42 8.75
C ARG A 15 2.53 11.22 9.20
N ALA A 16 2.62 11.57 10.48
CA ALA A 16 3.80 12.26 11.01
C ALA A 16 5.06 11.39 10.89
N ALA A 17 4.97 10.09 11.20
CA ALA A 17 6.08 9.15 11.03
C ALA A 17 6.47 8.95 9.54
N LEU A 18 5.51 8.99 8.62
CA LEU A 18 5.78 9.02 7.19
C LEU A 18 6.63 10.25 6.84
N LEU A 19 6.24 11.44 7.28
CA LEU A 19 6.98 12.69 7.02
C LEU A 19 8.36 12.71 7.68
N ASP A 20 8.47 12.21 8.91
CA ASP A 20 9.76 12.03 9.61
C ASP A 20 10.70 11.12 8.80
N THR A 21 10.16 10.05 8.19
CA THR A 21 10.92 9.13 7.33
C THR A 21 11.42 9.83 6.08
N LEU A 22 10.55 10.63 5.44
CA LEU A 22 10.94 11.41 4.28
C LEU A 22 12.02 12.43 4.64
N ASP A 23 11.91 13.13 5.77
CA ASP A 23 12.98 14.04 6.21
C ASP A 23 14.31 13.30 6.43
N ALA A 24 14.27 12.10 7.03
CA ALA A 24 15.45 11.27 7.27
C ALA A 24 16.09 10.73 5.97
N LEU A 25 15.27 10.44 4.97
CA LEU A 25 15.67 9.85 3.69
C LEU A 25 15.67 10.86 2.53
N ARG A 26 15.91 12.15 2.81
CA ARG A 26 15.84 13.24 1.83
C ARG A 26 16.63 12.99 0.54
N GLU A 27 17.85 12.49 0.66
CA GLU A 27 18.74 12.19 -0.47
C GLU A 27 18.23 11.02 -1.35
N HIS A 28 17.21 10.30 -0.90
CA HIS A 28 16.65 9.11 -1.58
C HIS A 28 15.21 9.30 -2.03
N HIS A 29 14.64 10.52 -1.96
CA HIS A 29 13.23 10.77 -2.29
C HIS A 29 12.82 10.26 -3.66
N ASP A 30 13.68 10.40 -4.67
CA ASP A 30 13.40 9.96 -6.03
C ASP A 30 13.26 8.43 -6.14
N ALA A 31 13.90 7.69 -5.23
CA ALA A 31 13.81 6.24 -5.15
C ALA A 31 12.59 5.76 -4.35
N LEU A 32 11.95 6.61 -3.54
CA LEU A 32 10.85 6.21 -2.66
C LEU A 32 9.49 6.40 -3.35
N VAL A 33 8.71 5.31 -3.39
CA VAL A 33 7.31 5.31 -3.80
C VAL A 33 6.44 4.96 -2.60
N LEU A 34 5.56 5.87 -2.19
CA LEU A 34 4.57 5.62 -1.16
C LEU A 34 3.56 4.59 -1.65
N VAL A 35 3.40 3.52 -0.85
CA VAL A 35 2.45 2.42 -1.08
C VAL A 35 1.61 2.19 0.18
N GLY A 36 0.87 1.09 0.24
CA GLY A 36 0.09 0.73 1.42
C GLY A 36 -1.13 1.64 1.66
N ALA A 37 -1.65 1.62 2.89
CA ALA A 37 -2.91 2.30 3.21
C ALA A 37 -2.81 3.83 3.04
N GLN A 38 -1.69 4.45 3.40
CA GLN A 38 -1.52 5.89 3.25
C GLN A 38 -1.52 6.35 1.78
N ALA A 39 -1.08 5.49 0.84
CA ALA A 39 -1.21 5.75 -0.59
C ALA A 39 -2.66 5.59 -1.08
N VAL A 40 -3.39 4.59 -0.57
CA VAL A 40 -4.82 4.40 -0.87
C VAL A 40 -5.61 5.65 -0.48
N TYR A 41 -5.38 6.17 0.73
CA TYR A 41 -6.08 7.34 1.27
C TYR A 41 -5.83 8.63 0.47
N VAL A 42 -4.68 8.75 -0.20
CA VAL A 42 -4.40 9.86 -1.13
C VAL A 42 -5.36 9.84 -2.34
N HIS A 43 -5.77 8.66 -2.81
CA HIS A 43 -6.67 8.51 -3.96
C HIS A 43 -8.15 8.50 -3.57
N THR A 44 -8.48 8.07 -2.35
CA THR A 44 -9.88 7.83 -1.98
C THR A 44 -10.56 9.06 -1.40
N GLY A 45 -9.81 10.00 -0.82
CA GLY A 45 -10.35 11.19 -0.18
C GLY A 45 -11.32 10.88 0.99
N ALA A 46 -11.68 11.91 1.75
CA ALA A 46 -12.52 11.75 2.96
C ALA A 46 -13.98 11.36 2.68
N THR A 47 -14.41 11.24 1.41
CA THR A 47 -15.83 11.32 1.02
C THR A 47 -16.42 10.05 0.43
N THR A 48 -15.62 9.01 0.19
CA THR A 48 -16.07 7.86 -0.64
C THR A 48 -16.70 6.73 0.17
N LEU A 49 -16.34 6.59 1.45
CA LEU A 49 -16.90 5.58 2.35
C LEU A 49 -17.18 6.21 3.73
N SER A 50 -18.29 5.84 4.37
CA SER A 50 -18.64 6.30 5.73
C SER A 50 -17.72 5.73 6.82
N VAL A 51 -16.84 4.79 6.48
CA VAL A 51 -15.84 4.23 7.39
C VAL A 51 -14.61 5.13 7.39
N ALA A 52 -14.20 5.58 8.58
CA ALA A 52 -13.03 6.45 8.74
C ALA A 52 -11.74 5.77 8.26
N GLU A 53 -10.82 6.56 7.72
CA GLU A 53 -9.47 6.11 7.37
C GLU A 53 -8.67 5.80 8.63
N TYR A 54 -8.01 4.65 8.64
CA TYR A 54 -7.23 4.19 9.77
C TYR A 54 -5.99 3.44 9.31
N THR A 55 -4.80 3.87 9.74
CA THR A 55 -3.57 3.11 9.57
C THR A 55 -2.58 3.46 10.65
N THR A 56 -1.77 2.48 11.03
CA THR A 56 -0.76 2.57 12.09
C THR A 56 0.66 2.50 11.54
N ASP A 57 0.81 2.41 10.22
CA ASP A 57 2.06 2.09 9.55
C ASP A 57 2.27 3.03 8.35
N ALA A 58 3.53 3.14 7.89
CA ALA A 58 3.89 3.76 6.62
C ALA A 58 4.70 2.77 5.77
N ASP A 59 4.38 2.67 4.48
CA ASP A 59 4.96 1.67 3.60
C ASP A 59 5.58 2.35 2.37
N PHE A 60 6.81 1.97 2.01
CA PHE A 60 7.48 2.45 0.80
C PHE A 60 7.95 1.28 -0.06
N CYS A 61 7.77 1.42 -1.37
CA CYS A 61 8.49 0.65 -2.37
C CYS A 61 9.72 1.45 -2.83
N ILE A 62 10.87 0.78 -2.97
CA ILE A 62 12.11 1.39 -3.43
C ILE A 62 12.34 1.04 -4.91
N ALA A 63 12.52 2.07 -5.73
CA ALA A 63 13.00 1.99 -7.10
C ALA A 63 14.53 1.86 -7.10
N LEU A 64 15.06 0.66 -7.31
CA LEU A 64 16.50 0.37 -7.17
C LEU A 64 17.38 1.11 -8.17
N ASP A 65 16.85 1.41 -9.36
CA ASP A 65 17.53 2.15 -10.42
C ASP A 65 17.75 3.63 -10.07
N LEU A 66 16.99 4.15 -9.11
CA LEU A 66 17.09 5.52 -8.61
C LEU A 66 17.74 5.62 -7.23
N LEU A 67 18.00 4.48 -6.57
CA LEU A 67 18.61 4.43 -5.25
C LEU A 67 20.12 4.70 -5.36
N THR A 68 20.59 5.76 -4.70
CA THR A 68 22.01 6.13 -4.70
C THR A 68 22.77 5.35 -3.62
N ASP A 69 24.04 5.01 -3.87
CA ASP A 69 24.86 4.22 -2.94
C ASP A 69 25.12 4.89 -1.57
N SER A 70 24.97 6.22 -1.48
CA SER A 70 25.26 7.02 -0.28
C SER A 70 24.36 8.26 -0.21
N PRO A 71 23.86 8.65 0.97
CA PRO A 71 24.11 8.03 2.28
C PRO A 71 23.41 6.67 2.44
N LEU A 72 23.84 5.82 3.39
CA LEU A 72 23.19 4.52 3.58
C LEU A 72 21.80 4.70 4.23
N LEU A 73 20.76 4.07 3.65
CA LEU A 73 19.39 4.07 4.21
C LEU A 73 19.35 3.78 5.72
N ALA A 74 20.08 2.76 6.16
CA ALA A 74 20.14 2.36 7.55
C ALA A 74 20.77 3.45 8.44
N ASP A 75 21.88 4.05 7.99
CA ASP A 75 22.57 5.09 8.75
C ASP A 75 21.71 6.34 8.87
N CYS A 76 21.01 6.73 7.80
CA CYS A 76 20.05 7.83 7.82
C CYS A 76 18.93 7.61 8.85
N LEU A 77 18.31 6.43 8.87
CA LEU A 77 17.23 6.12 9.80
C LEU A 77 17.73 6.05 11.25
N LEU A 78 18.85 5.36 11.50
CA LEU A 78 19.45 5.26 12.83
C LEU A 78 19.87 6.64 13.37
N ALA A 79 20.44 7.50 12.54
CA ALA A 79 20.81 8.87 12.93
C ALA A 79 19.59 9.73 13.30
N ASN A 80 18.41 9.38 12.80
CA ASN A 80 17.13 10.03 13.13
C ASN A 80 16.35 9.27 14.23
N GLY A 81 17.00 8.37 14.97
CA GLY A 81 16.43 7.71 16.15
C GLY A 81 15.49 6.55 15.84
N TYR A 82 15.49 6.03 14.61
CA TYR A 82 14.75 4.81 14.29
C TYR A 82 15.44 3.59 14.90
N GLU A 83 14.64 2.61 15.29
CA GLU A 83 15.12 1.29 15.70
C GLU A 83 14.87 0.27 14.59
N ILE A 84 15.74 -0.74 14.50
CA ILE A 84 15.55 -1.85 13.56
C ILE A 84 14.42 -2.74 14.09
N GLY A 85 13.39 -2.94 13.27
CA GLY A 85 12.29 -3.85 13.58
C GLY A 85 12.68 -5.33 13.49
N THR A 86 11.74 -6.20 13.87
CA THR A 86 11.98 -7.65 13.93
C THR A 86 12.35 -8.28 12.58
N ASN A 87 11.76 -7.78 11.50
CA ASN A 87 11.94 -8.29 10.15
C ASN A 87 12.81 -7.34 9.31
N PRO A 88 13.57 -7.86 8.32
CA PRO A 88 14.23 -7.01 7.33
C PRO A 88 13.27 -5.99 6.72
N GLY A 89 13.76 -4.78 6.48
CA GLY A 89 12.97 -3.68 5.95
C GLY A 89 11.94 -3.06 6.89
N SER A 90 11.77 -3.58 8.11
CA SER A 90 10.89 -2.97 9.09
C SER A 90 11.68 -2.09 10.04
N TRP A 91 11.21 -0.87 10.25
CA TRP A 91 11.84 0.15 11.08
C TRP A 91 10.81 0.73 12.04
N ILE A 92 11.19 0.96 13.28
CA ILE A 92 10.32 1.58 14.29
C ILE A 92 10.76 3.03 14.44
N SER A 93 9.88 3.96 14.05
CA SER A 93 10.13 5.39 14.21
C SER A 93 10.20 5.79 15.69
N PRO A 94 10.76 6.97 16.02
CA PRO A 94 10.72 7.52 17.38
C PRO A 94 9.31 7.66 17.98
N ARG A 95 8.27 7.61 17.13
CA ARG A 95 6.86 7.64 17.52
C ARG A 95 6.27 6.27 17.84
N GLY A 96 7.05 5.19 17.73
CA GLY A 96 6.57 3.81 17.86
C GLY A 96 5.78 3.31 16.64
N ILE A 97 5.75 4.08 15.55
CA ILE A 97 5.08 3.70 14.30
C ILE A 97 6.01 2.86 13.44
N THR A 98 5.49 1.77 12.88
CA THR A 98 6.24 0.92 11.95
C THR A 98 6.32 1.57 10.57
N VAL A 99 7.53 1.58 10.02
CA VAL A 99 7.84 2.04 8.67
C VAL A 99 8.51 0.90 7.92
N ASP A 100 7.90 0.51 6.82
CA ASP A 100 8.34 -0.62 6.02
C ASP A 100 8.95 -0.17 4.69
N LEU A 101 10.22 -0.51 4.49
CA LEU A 101 10.93 -0.36 3.24
C LEU A 101 10.92 -1.69 2.49
N MET A 102 10.39 -1.67 1.27
CA MET A 102 10.17 -2.86 0.45
C MET A 102 10.69 -2.65 -0.96
N VAL A 103 10.95 -3.75 -1.65
CA VAL A 103 11.39 -3.81 -3.05
C VAL A 103 10.55 -4.87 -3.76
N PRO A 104 10.19 -4.67 -5.04
CA PRO A 104 9.49 -5.70 -5.80
C PRO A 104 10.26 -7.03 -5.79
N GLU A 105 9.55 -8.14 -5.69
CA GLU A 105 10.17 -9.45 -5.47
C GLU A 105 11.16 -9.80 -6.58
N VAL A 106 10.80 -9.50 -7.82
CA VAL A 106 11.62 -9.75 -9.01
C VAL A 106 12.94 -8.95 -9.02
N LEU A 107 13.01 -7.85 -8.25
CA LEU A 107 14.19 -6.99 -8.14
C LEU A 107 15.03 -7.23 -6.87
N ALA A 108 14.51 -8.00 -5.91
CA ALA A 108 15.13 -8.14 -4.58
C ALA A 108 16.42 -8.99 -4.56
N GLY A 109 16.77 -9.65 -5.67
CA GLY A 109 17.91 -10.55 -5.78
C GLY A 109 17.72 -11.89 -5.05
N ALA A 110 18.79 -12.67 -4.88
CA ALA A 110 18.72 -14.00 -4.25
C ALA A 110 18.50 -13.94 -2.72
N GLY A 111 17.57 -14.72 -2.18
CA GLY A 111 17.29 -14.82 -0.74
C GLY A 111 15.83 -15.15 -0.43
N SER A 112 15.46 -15.12 0.85
CA SER A 112 14.09 -15.46 1.31
C SER A 112 13.26 -14.26 1.76
N ARG A 113 13.84 -13.29 2.47
CA ARG A 113 13.09 -12.12 3.02
C ARG A 113 13.75 -10.78 2.71
N GLY A 114 15.04 -10.62 3.01
CA GLY A 114 15.77 -9.38 2.71
C GLY A 114 15.97 -9.14 1.21
N ALA A 115 15.96 -7.87 0.80
CA ALA A 115 16.31 -7.45 -0.55
C ALA A 115 17.80 -7.06 -0.60
N ARG A 116 18.53 -7.41 -1.67
CA ARG A 116 19.95 -7.04 -1.82
C ARG A 116 20.09 -5.70 -2.51
N LEU A 117 20.59 -4.72 -1.77
CA LEU A 117 20.61 -3.32 -2.17
C LEU A 117 22.04 -2.76 -2.30
N GLY A 118 22.97 -3.58 -2.81
CA GLY A 118 24.37 -3.18 -2.94
C GLY A 118 24.96 -2.69 -1.60
N PRO A 119 25.49 -1.45 -1.53
CA PRO A 119 26.05 -0.87 -0.30
C PRO A 119 25.08 -0.79 0.88
N HIS A 120 23.77 -0.70 0.65
CA HIS A 120 22.78 -0.68 1.75
C HIS A 120 22.56 -2.08 2.38
N GLY A 121 23.23 -3.11 1.86
CA GLY A 121 23.19 -4.46 2.42
C GLY A 121 21.89 -5.19 2.11
N ASN A 122 21.47 -6.06 3.03
CA ASN A 122 20.30 -6.93 2.84
C ASN A 122 19.25 -6.85 3.95
N ARG A 123 19.39 -5.88 4.85
CA ARG A 123 18.48 -5.67 5.99
C ARG A 123 17.66 -4.40 5.88
N ALA A 124 18.08 -3.44 5.04
CA ALA A 124 17.45 -2.13 4.95
C ALA A 124 16.06 -2.16 4.32
N ALA A 125 15.81 -3.11 3.40
CA ALA A 125 14.50 -3.38 2.84
C ALA A 125 14.24 -4.89 2.72
N ARG A 126 12.98 -5.25 2.51
CA ARG A 126 12.55 -6.63 2.20
C ARG A 126 11.93 -6.76 0.83
N ARG A 127 11.89 -7.97 0.30
CA ARG A 127 11.10 -8.28 -0.89
C ARG A 127 9.60 -8.25 -0.59
N ALA A 128 8.80 -7.84 -1.55
CA ALA A 128 7.35 -7.97 -1.51
C ALA A 128 6.80 -8.15 -2.94
N LYS A 129 6.01 -9.21 -3.12
CA LYS A 129 5.32 -9.51 -4.37
C LYS A 129 4.12 -8.58 -4.55
N GLY A 130 3.84 -8.20 -5.79
CA GLY A 130 2.74 -7.29 -6.14
C GLY A 130 3.10 -5.81 -6.06
N LEU A 131 4.35 -5.46 -5.71
CA LEU A 131 4.82 -4.07 -5.74
C LEU A 131 5.44 -3.67 -7.09
N GLU A 132 5.62 -4.60 -8.02
CA GLU A 132 6.23 -4.37 -9.33
C GLU A 132 5.54 -3.22 -10.08
N ALA A 133 4.21 -3.24 -10.09
CA ALA A 133 3.40 -2.22 -10.74
C ALA A 133 3.58 -0.82 -10.12
N SER A 134 3.96 -0.71 -8.85
CA SER A 134 4.14 0.60 -8.18
C SER A 134 5.30 1.41 -8.74
N LEU A 135 6.24 0.76 -9.46
CA LEU A 135 7.33 1.47 -10.15
C LEU A 135 6.91 2.05 -11.51
N LEU A 136 5.77 1.59 -12.05
CA LEU A 136 5.27 1.96 -13.37
C LEU A 136 4.01 2.82 -13.28
N ASP A 137 3.07 2.43 -12.43
CA ASP A 137 1.85 3.16 -12.10
C ASP A 137 2.09 3.97 -10.82
N ARG A 138 2.58 5.20 -11.02
CA ARG A 138 2.87 6.17 -9.95
C ARG A 138 2.84 7.60 -10.48
N GLN A 139 2.59 8.54 -9.59
CA GLN A 139 2.62 9.97 -9.90
C GLN A 139 3.28 10.77 -8.77
N ARG A 140 3.83 11.94 -9.09
CA ARG A 140 4.31 12.88 -8.07
C ARG A 140 3.11 13.52 -7.40
N THR A 141 3.05 13.39 -6.08
CA THR A 141 1.99 13.96 -5.26
C THR A 141 2.60 14.61 -4.04
N VAL A 142 2.05 15.77 -3.69
CA VAL A 142 2.38 16.47 -2.45
C VAL A 142 1.67 15.79 -1.28
N ILE A 143 2.44 15.30 -0.32
CA ILE A 143 1.95 14.78 0.95
C ILE A 143 2.10 15.85 2.02
N THR A 144 1.01 16.17 2.72
CA THR A 144 1.00 17.12 3.83
C THR A 144 0.78 16.41 5.16
N ALA A 145 1.13 17.07 6.26
CA ALA A 145 0.73 16.61 7.57
C ALA A 145 -0.80 16.68 7.75
N LEU A 146 -1.32 15.88 8.70
CA LEU A 146 -2.73 15.90 9.11
C LEU A 146 -2.97 16.72 10.38
N GLU A 147 -1.93 16.96 11.17
CA GLU A 147 -2.00 17.82 12.36
C GLU A 147 -1.93 19.29 11.92
N PRO A 148 -2.91 20.16 12.29
CA PRO A 148 -2.94 21.55 11.83
C PRO A 148 -1.71 22.41 12.21
N SER A 149 -0.95 21.99 13.22
CA SER A 149 0.28 22.68 13.67
C SER A 149 1.56 22.21 12.96
N ASP A 150 1.48 21.15 12.16
CA ASP A 150 2.61 20.63 11.37
C ASP A 150 2.49 21.12 9.92
N GLU A 151 3.36 22.05 9.52
CA GLU A 151 3.32 22.67 8.19
C GLU A 151 4.12 21.88 7.14
N ARG A 152 4.66 20.71 7.49
CA ARG A 152 5.49 19.93 6.57
C ARG A 152 4.70 19.45 5.37
N SER A 153 5.37 19.54 4.22
CA SER A 153 4.85 19.12 2.93
C SER A 153 6.01 18.60 2.09
N VAL A 154 5.85 17.44 1.47
CA VAL A 154 6.89 16.80 0.66
C VAL A 154 6.27 16.22 -0.60
N GLU A 155 6.88 16.49 -1.75
CA GLU A 155 6.50 15.88 -3.02
C GLU A 155 7.26 14.57 -3.25
N ILE A 156 6.53 13.46 -3.35
CA ILE A 156 7.11 12.13 -3.55
C ILE A 156 6.33 11.35 -4.61
N TRP A 157 6.89 10.24 -5.07
CA TRP A 157 6.10 9.29 -5.82
C TRP A 157 5.04 8.63 -4.94
N VAL A 158 3.80 8.58 -5.41
CA VAL A 158 2.71 7.80 -4.82
C VAL A 158 2.25 6.78 -5.85
N ALA A 159 2.16 5.52 -5.45
CA ALA A 159 1.67 4.46 -6.33
C ALA A 159 0.24 4.74 -6.78
N GLY A 160 -0.04 4.45 -8.04
CA GLY A 160 -1.35 4.61 -8.65
C GLY A 160 -2.35 3.56 -8.18
N PRO A 161 -3.65 3.78 -8.41
CA PRO A 161 -4.70 2.89 -7.91
C PRO A 161 -4.59 1.45 -8.40
N SER A 162 -4.17 1.23 -9.66
CA SER A 162 -4.04 -0.13 -10.20
C SER A 162 -2.86 -0.87 -9.56
N ALA A 163 -1.72 -0.20 -9.35
CA ALA A 163 -0.61 -0.78 -8.59
C ALA A 163 -1.00 -1.13 -7.15
N LEU A 164 -1.74 -0.23 -6.47
CA LEU A 164 -2.21 -0.47 -5.11
C LEU A 164 -3.19 -1.65 -5.05
N LEU A 165 -4.10 -1.77 -6.01
CA LEU A 165 -5.03 -2.88 -6.12
C LEU A 165 -4.29 -4.22 -6.27
N ILE A 166 -3.32 -4.30 -7.19
CA ILE A 166 -2.47 -5.49 -7.39
C ILE A 166 -1.76 -5.87 -6.08
N ALA A 167 -1.12 -4.90 -5.42
CA ALA A 167 -0.40 -5.12 -4.17
C ALA A 167 -1.30 -5.67 -3.06
N LYS A 168 -2.53 -5.13 -2.93
CA LYS A 168 -3.52 -5.57 -1.93
C LYS A 168 -4.00 -6.98 -2.20
N ILE A 169 -4.29 -7.32 -3.46
CA ILE A 169 -4.71 -8.67 -3.86
C ILE A 169 -3.64 -9.71 -3.51
N HIS A 170 -2.37 -9.48 -3.86
CA HIS A 170 -1.27 -10.40 -3.50
C HIS A 170 -1.14 -10.55 -1.99
N LYS A 171 -1.16 -9.44 -1.25
CA LYS A 171 -1.04 -9.45 0.21
C LYS A 171 -2.18 -10.23 0.88
N ILE A 172 -3.41 -10.11 0.39
CA ILE A 172 -4.55 -10.87 0.91
C ILE A 172 -4.41 -12.36 0.57
N ASN A 173 -4.11 -12.67 -0.69
CA ASN A 173 -3.99 -14.05 -1.17
C ASN A 173 -2.90 -14.84 -0.43
N GLU A 174 -1.72 -14.24 -0.21
CA GLU A 174 -0.61 -14.86 0.53
C GLU A 174 -0.95 -15.21 1.99
N ARG A 175 -1.99 -14.59 2.56
CA ARG A 175 -2.33 -14.70 3.98
C ARG A 175 -3.56 -15.57 4.22
N LEU A 176 -4.26 -16.03 3.19
CA LEU A 176 -5.46 -16.88 3.34
C LEU A 176 -5.18 -18.14 4.17
N ASP A 177 -4.01 -18.76 3.97
CA ASP A 177 -3.58 -19.96 4.70
C ASP A 177 -2.89 -19.64 6.04
N SER A 178 -2.88 -18.38 6.47
CA SER A 178 -2.28 -17.92 7.72
C SER A 178 -3.19 -16.92 8.43
N PRO A 179 -4.29 -17.39 9.04
CA PRO A 179 -5.33 -16.52 9.60
C PRO A 179 -4.81 -15.49 10.61
N ASP A 180 -3.81 -15.85 11.42
CA ASP A 180 -3.19 -14.94 12.40
C ASP A 180 -2.46 -13.73 11.77
N ARG A 181 -2.18 -13.80 10.46
CA ARG A 181 -1.53 -12.73 9.69
C ARG A 181 -2.51 -11.96 8.81
N LEU A 182 -3.76 -12.42 8.68
CA LEU A 182 -4.78 -11.72 7.90
C LEU A 182 -5.03 -10.34 8.49
N ASN A 183 -5.06 -9.34 7.62
CA ASN A 183 -5.44 -7.99 8.01
C ASN A 183 -6.67 -7.61 7.18
N ASP A 184 -7.83 -7.59 7.83
CA ASP A 184 -9.11 -7.29 7.21
C ASP A 184 -9.10 -5.90 6.53
N LYS A 185 -8.27 -4.95 7.01
CA LYS A 185 -8.14 -3.59 6.45
C LYS A 185 -7.69 -3.59 4.99
N ASP A 186 -6.88 -4.56 4.57
CA ASP A 186 -6.41 -4.62 3.18
C ASP A 186 -7.56 -4.91 2.20
N ALA A 187 -8.57 -5.68 2.62
CA ALA A 187 -9.76 -5.94 1.81
C ALA A 187 -10.69 -4.72 1.75
N LEU A 188 -10.77 -3.95 2.84
CA LEU A 188 -11.51 -2.68 2.83
C LEU A 188 -10.83 -1.65 1.91
N ASP A 189 -9.50 -1.61 1.88
CA ASP A 189 -8.75 -0.75 0.95
C ASP A 189 -9.04 -1.11 -0.52
N VAL A 190 -9.25 -2.40 -0.84
CA VAL A 190 -9.70 -2.82 -2.18
C VAL A 190 -11.06 -2.19 -2.52
N LEU A 191 -12.03 -2.27 -1.61
CA LEU A 191 -13.33 -1.60 -1.83
C LEU A 191 -13.16 -0.09 -2.05
N ARG A 192 -12.34 0.58 -1.23
CA ARG A 192 -12.10 2.02 -1.37
C ARG A 192 -11.54 2.37 -2.75
N LEU A 193 -10.55 1.61 -3.24
CA LEU A 193 -9.97 1.84 -4.57
C LEU A 193 -11.00 1.64 -5.68
N LEU A 194 -11.77 0.55 -5.62
CA LEU A 194 -12.80 0.24 -6.62
C LEU A 194 -13.93 1.28 -6.65
N GLN A 195 -14.27 1.87 -5.50
CA GLN A 195 -15.27 2.95 -5.45
C GLN A 195 -14.73 4.31 -5.89
N SER A 196 -13.43 4.55 -5.71
CA SER A 196 -12.84 5.88 -5.95
C SER A 196 -12.36 6.08 -7.38
N VAL A 197 -12.18 4.98 -8.13
CA VAL A 197 -11.60 5.01 -9.48
C VAL A 197 -12.52 4.28 -10.43
N SER A 198 -12.81 4.90 -11.58
CA SER A 198 -13.69 4.28 -12.58
C SER A 198 -13.14 2.93 -13.06
N THR A 199 -14.04 1.97 -13.26
CA THR A 199 -13.73 0.63 -13.77
C THR A 199 -12.92 0.68 -15.06
N ASN A 200 -13.27 1.53 -16.01
CA ASN A 200 -12.54 1.68 -17.27
C ASN A 200 -11.11 2.21 -17.09
N SER A 201 -10.88 3.12 -16.14
CA SER A 201 -9.52 3.60 -15.85
C SER A 201 -8.66 2.48 -15.25
N LEU A 202 -9.24 1.71 -14.31
CA LEU A 202 -8.55 0.56 -13.71
C LEU A 202 -8.25 -0.52 -14.75
N SER A 203 -9.24 -0.92 -15.56
CA SER A 203 -9.08 -1.97 -16.57
C SER A 203 -8.05 -1.61 -17.63
N ASN A 204 -8.08 -0.38 -18.17
CA ASN A 204 -7.10 0.09 -19.14
C ASN A 204 -5.69 -0.01 -18.57
N ARG A 205 -5.49 0.49 -17.34
CA ARG A 205 -4.17 0.48 -16.71
C ARG A 205 -3.71 -0.93 -16.34
N LEU A 206 -4.60 -1.80 -15.90
CA LEU A 206 -4.32 -3.22 -15.63
C LEU A 206 -3.93 -3.96 -16.93
N ASN A 207 -4.61 -3.69 -18.05
CA ASN A 207 -4.28 -4.25 -19.35
C ASN A 207 -2.91 -3.77 -19.88
N GLU A 208 -2.51 -2.53 -19.60
CA GLU A 208 -1.15 -2.07 -19.88
C GLU A 208 -0.14 -2.82 -18.99
N LEU A 209 -0.37 -2.84 -17.67
CA LEU A 209 0.55 -3.42 -16.69
C LEU A 209 0.75 -4.94 -16.89
N ARG A 210 -0.29 -5.69 -17.28
CA ARG A 210 -0.17 -7.14 -17.54
C ARG A 210 0.73 -7.48 -18.72
N THR A 211 1.01 -6.51 -19.60
CA THR A 211 1.92 -6.67 -20.76
C THR A 211 3.33 -6.16 -20.49
N SER A 212 3.59 -5.63 -19.29
CA SER A 212 4.90 -5.10 -18.90
C SER A 212 5.88 -6.22 -18.56
N ASP A 213 7.13 -6.06 -18.99
CA ASP A 213 8.23 -6.97 -18.60
C ASP A 213 8.44 -7.02 -17.08
N LEU A 214 8.21 -5.91 -16.38
CA LEU A 214 8.45 -5.81 -14.94
C LEU A 214 7.26 -6.29 -14.11
N ALA A 215 6.05 -5.91 -14.50
CA ALA A 215 4.83 -6.10 -13.68
C ALA A 215 3.85 -7.12 -14.26
N GLY A 216 4.12 -7.68 -15.44
CA GLY A 216 3.19 -8.54 -16.19
C GLY A 216 2.70 -9.73 -15.37
N ASP A 217 3.63 -10.53 -14.87
CA ASP A 217 3.31 -11.74 -14.10
C ASP A 217 2.54 -11.43 -12.81
N ALA A 218 2.97 -10.42 -12.05
CA ALA A 218 2.30 -10.02 -10.83
C ALA A 218 0.89 -9.49 -11.10
N THR A 219 0.72 -8.73 -12.19
CA THR A 219 -0.58 -8.18 -12.58
C THR A 219 -1.53 -9.29 -13.03
N ALA A 220 -1.08 -10.19 -13.90
CA ALA A 220 -1.89 -11.31 -14.39
C ALA A 220 -2.38 -12.20 -13.24
N GLN A 221 -1.48 -12.56 -12.31
CA GLN A 221 -1.84 -13.36 -11.14
C GLN A 221 -2.85 -12.66 -10.22
N ALA A 222 -2.73 -11.34 -10.06
CA ALA A 222 -3.70 -10.59 -9.26
C ALA A 222 -5.09 -10.58 -9.93
N ILE A 223 -5.14 -10.42 -11.25
CA ILE A 223 -6.37 -10.50 -12.05
C ILE A 223 -7.01 -11.88 -11.90
N ASP A 224 -6.24 -12.96 -12.07
CA ASP A 224 -6.75 -14.34 -12.01
C ASP A 224 -7.36 -14.69 -10.63
N VAL A 225 -6.80 -14.15 -9.55
CA VAL A 225 -7.23 -14.44 -8.17
C VAL A 225 -8.40 -13.54 -7.73
N LEU A 226 -8.61 -12.40 -8.37
CA LEU A 226 -9.61 -11.41 -7.97
C LEU A 226 -11.04 -12.00 -7.81
N PRO A 227 -11.58 -12.81 -8.77
CA PRO A 227 -12.90 -13.40 -8.63
C PRO A 227 -13.02 -14.35 -7.43
N ALA A 228 -11.98 -15.14 -7.14
CA ALA A 228 -11.98 -16.06 -6.01
C ALA A 228 -12.00 -15.31 -4.67
N LEU A 229 -11.33 -14.17 -4.59
CA LEU A 229 -11.27 -13.36 -3.37
C LEU A 229 -12.53 -12.53 -3.12
N PHE A 230 -13.22 -12.06 -4.17
CA PHE A 230 -14.25 -11.04 -4.03
C PHE A 230 -15.53 -11.24 -4.86
N GLY A 231 -15.59 -12.26 -5.72
CA GLY A 231 -16.69 -12.44 -6.68
C GLY A 231 -18.01 -12.90 -6.07
N GLN A 232 -18.06 -13.25 -4.79
CA GLN A 232 -19.29 -13.61 -4.07
C GLN A 232 -19.35 -12.91 -2.72
N SER A 233 -20.56 -12.77 -2.16
CA SER A 233 -20.77 -12.14 -0.84
C SER A 233 -20.04 -12.88 0.29
N ASP A 234 -19.83 -14.18 0.13
CA ASP A 234 -19.10 -15.05 1.05
C ASP A 234 -17.67 -15.37 0.58
N SER A 235 -17.14 -14.70 -0.44
CA SER A 235 -15.72 -14.84 -0.76
C SER A 235 -14.84 -14.36 0.40
N PRO A 236 -13.63 -14.93 0.59
CA PRO A 236 -12.77 -14.60 1.72
C PRO A 236 -12.49 -13.10 1.87
N GLY A 237 -12.11 -12.43 0.77
CA GLY A 237 -11.85 -11.00 0.74
C GLY A 237 -13.10 -10.17 1.01
N THR A 238 -14.27 -10.58 0.50
CA THR A 238 -15.54 -9.89 0.79
C THR A 238 -15.89 -9.91 2.27
N ARG A 239 -15.77 -11.07 2.92
CA ARG A 239 -15.98 -11.17 4.37
C ARG A 239 -14.96 -10.35 5.17
N MET A 240 -13.72 -10.28 4.70
CA MET A 240 -12.69 -9.44 5.32
C MET A 240 -13.07 -7.95 5.26
N ALA A 241 -13.50 -7.45 4.10
CA ALA A 241 -13.91 -6.06 3.94
C ALA A 241 -15.10 -5.70 4.85
N VAL A 242 -16.09 -6.59 4.95
CA VAL A 242 -17.24 -6.44 5.87
C VAL A 242 -16.78 -6.38 7.33
N ARG A 243 -15.93 -7.31 7.78
CA ARG A 243 -15.40 -7.29 9.15
C ARG A 243 -14.59 -6.03 9.46
N ALA A 244 -13.78 -5.57 8.51
CA ALA A 244 -12.98 -4.35 8.67
C ALA A 244 -13.84 -3.09 8.78
N ALA A 245 -14.99 -3.03 8.10
CA ALA A 245 -15.89 -1.90 8.21
C ALA A 245 -16.51 -1.77 9.60
N GLY A 246 -16.78 -2.90 10.26
CA GLY A 246 -17.18 -2.94 11.67
C GLY A 246 -18.58 -2.36 11.97
N GLU A 247 -19.36 -2.02 10.94
CA GLU A 247 -20.71 -1.46 11.07
C GLU A 247 -21.74 -2.42 10.49
N GLN A 248 -22.41 -3.19 11.37
CA GLN A 248 -23.32 -4.27 10.99
C GLN A 248 -24.47 -3.84 10.06
N SER A 249 -24.92 -2.57 10.15
CA SER A 249 -25.94 -2.01 9.25
C SER A 249 -25.47 -1.90 7.79
N LEU A 250 -24.16 -1.91 7.54
CA LEU A 250 -23.55 -1.76 6.23
C LEU A 250 -23.07 -3.09 5.63
N ASP A 251 -23.05 -4.18 6.39
CA ASP A 251 -22.49 -5.47 5.96
C ASP A 251 -22.99 -5.92 4.58
N THR A 252 -24.31 -5.95 4.40
CA THR A 252 -24.94 -6.36 3.13
C THR A 252 -24.61 -5.40 2.00
N ILE A 253 -24.55 -4.09 2.29
CA ILE A 253 -24.28 -3.04 1.30
C ILE A 253 -22.82 -3.15 0.83
N ILE A 254 -21.88 -3.31 1.76
CA ILE A 254 -20.45 -3.46 1.50
C ILE A 254 -20.18 -4.72 0.67
N ALA A 255 -20.76 -5.85 1.07
CA ALA A 255 -20.62 -7.10 0.34
C ALA A 255 -21.17 -6.99 -1.09
N ALA A 256 -22.40 -6.49 -1.25
CA ALA A 256 -23.01 -6.33 -2.56
C ALA A 256 -22.25 -5.34 -3.46
N SER A 257 -21.80 -4.22 -2.89
CA SER A 257 -21.03 -3.21 -3.65
C SER A 257 -19.71 -3.78 -4.13
N LEU A 258 -19.00 -4.51 -3.28
CA LEU A 258 -17.71 -5.09 -3.64
C LEU A 258 -17.85 -6.16 -4.73
N VAL A 259 -18.86 -7.03 -4.61
CA VAL A 259 -19.15 -8.04 -5.64
C VAL A 259 -19.46 -7.38 -6.97
N ALA A 260 -20.36 -6.39 -6.99
CA ALA A 260 -20.74 -5.68 -8.21
C ALA A 260 -19.55 -4.95 -8.87
N LEU A 261 -18.74 -4.23 -8.09
CA LEU A 261 -17.56 -3.54 -8.62
C LEU A 261 -16.49 -4.49 -9.17
N VAL A 262 -16.38 -5.68 -8.57
CA VAL A 262 -15.46 -6.72 -9.07
C VAL A 262 -16.02 -7.38 -10.33
N GLU A 263 -17.32 -7.67 -10.39
CA GLU A 263 -17.98 -8.16 -11.59
C GLU A 263 -17.78 -7.19 -12.77
N ASP A 264 -18.06 -5.91 -12.57
CA ASP A 264 -17.84 -4.85 -13.58
C ASP A 264 -16.38 -4.83 -14.07
N LEU A 265 -15.40 -4.95 -13.15
CA LEU A 265 -13.99 -4.92 -13.51
C LEU A 265 -13.55 -6.19 -14.25
N VAL A 266 -14.04 -7.34 -13.85
CA VAL A 266 -13.77 -8.64 -14.49
C VAL A 266 -14.33 -8.65 -15.92
N ASP A 267 -15.58 -8.20 -16.09
CA ASP A 267 -16.23 -8.10 -17.39
C ASP A 267 -15.47 -7.16 -18.35
N GLU A 268 -15.03 -5.99 -17.84
CA GLU A 268 -14.26 -5.01 -18.62
C GLU A 268 -12.84 -5.52 -18.97
N LEU A 269 -12.25 -6.38 -18.14
CA LEU A 269 -10.97 -7.05 -18.44
C LEU A 269 -11.12 -8.19 -19.46
N ALA A 270 -12.36 -8.59 -19.78
CA ALA A 270 -12.73 -9.66 -20.70
C ALA A 270 -12.05 -11.00 -20.38
N ILE A 271 -12.04 -11.36 -19.09
CA ILE A 271 -11.48 -12.62 -18.55
C ILE A 271 -12.58 -13.61 -18.15
#